data_AF-A0A973G8I0-F1
#
_entry.id   AF-A0A973G8I0-F1
#
_cell.length_a   1.000
_cell.length_b   1.000
_cell.length_c   1.000
_cell.angle_alpha   90.00
_cell.angle_beta   90.00
_cell.angle_gamma   90.00
#
_symmetry.space_group_name_H-M   'P 1'
#
loop_
_entity.id
_entity.type
_entity.pdbx_description
1 polymer ?
#
loop_
_entity_poly.entity_id
_entity_poly.type
_entity_poly.pdbx_seq_one_letter_code
_entity_poly.pdbx_strand_id
1 'polypeptide(L)'
;PRDIVDLILLRELVSAEGTPSLAEIAEATRGVFEARAVDARTLNRAPRSWPVAAVAHPHWPSDYARAAADGGVELQLDEAVAVVNGWLAEIAASEKAWIA
;
A
#
# COMPACT_ATOMS: atom_id res chain seq x y z
N PRO A 1 9.49 6.86 4.57
CA PRO A 1 8.63 6.96 3.37
C PRO A 1 9.13 6.20 2.12
N ARG A 2 10.19 5.38 2.20
CA ARG A 2 10.65 4.53 1.08
C ARG A 2 9.55 3.59 0.57
N ASP A 3 8.75 3.03 1.48
CA ASP A 3 7.62 2.17 1.14
C ASP A 3 6.61 2.83 0.18
N ILE A 4 6.47 4.17 0.18
CA ILE A 4 5.61 4.86 -0.79
C ILE A 4 6.17 4.71 -2.21
N VAL A 5 7.49 4.85 -2.36
CA VAL A 5 8.20 4.66 -3.64
C VAL A 5 8.10 3.20 -4.06
N ASP A 6 8.39 2.27 -3.15
CA ASP A 6 8.33 0.83 -3.44
C ASP A 6 6.92 0.39 -3.87
N LEU A 7 5.86 0.91 -3.23
CA LEU A 7 4.47 0.62 -3.61
C LEU A 7 4.11 1.18 -4.99
N ILE A 8 4.64 2.34 -5.38
CA ILE A 8 4.45 2.89 -6.74
C ILE A 8 5.12 1.98 -7.77
N LEU A 9 6.38 1.59 -7.53
CA LEU A 9 7.11 0.71 -8.44
C LEU A 9 6.47 -0.67 -8.55
N LEU A 10 5.97 -1.23 -7.44
CA LEU A 10 5.21 -2.49 -7.45
C LEU A 10 3.90 -2.36 -8.24
N ARG A 11 3.17 -1.25 -8.09
CA ARG A 11 1.96 -0.98 -8.87
C ARG A 11 2.26 -0.94 -10.36
N GLU A 12 3.31 -0.22 -10.76
CA GLU A 12 3.74 -0.13 -12.16
C GLU A 12 4.14 -1.49 -12.72
N LEU A 13 4.90 -2.27 -11.95
CA LEU A 13 5.27 -3.63 -12.32
C LEU A 13 4.05 -4.53 -12.50
N VAL A 14 3.10 -4.51 -11.56
CA VAL A 14 1.84 -5.27 -11.66
C VAL A 14 1.05 -4.84 -12.89
N SER A 15 0.99 -3.53 -13.18
CA SER A 15 0.31 -3.03 -14.36
C SER A 15 0.99 -3.44 -15.67
N ALA A 16 2.31 -3.56 -15.68
CA ALA A 16 3.08 -3.94 -16.86
C ALA A 16 3.03 -5.45 -17.14
N GLU A 17 3.14 -6.26 -16.09
CA GLU A 17 3.17 -7.73 -16.19
C GLU A 17 1.76 -8.35 -16.19
N GLY A 18 0.76 -7.63 -15.69
CA GLY A 18 -0.62 -8.12 -15.55
C GLY A 18 -0.78 -9.17 -14.45
N THR A 19 0.24 -9.39 -13.62
CA THR A 19 0.26 -10.38 -12.53
C THR A 19 1.11 -9.89 -11.36
N PRO A 20 0.74 -10.18 -10.10
CA PRO A 20 -0.54 -10.79 -9.67
C PRO A 20 -1.74 -9.89 -9.96
N SER A 21 -2.92 -10.48 -10.05
CA SER A 21 -4.19 -9.74 -10.18
C SER A 21 -4.49 -8.93 -8.91
N LEU A 22 -5.31 -7.88 -9.03
CA LEU A 22 -5.71 -7.08 -7.86
C LEU A 22 -6.40 -7.92 -6.78
N ALA A 23 -7.17 -8.95 -7.16
CA ALA A 23 -7.83 -9.85 -6.22
C ALA A 23 -6.83 -10.72 -5.45
N GLU A 24 -5.77 -11.21 -6.10
CA GLU A 24 -4.69 -11.96 -5.43
C GLU A 24 -3.91 -11.06 -4.46
N ILE A 25 -3.64 -9.81 -4.87
CA ILE A 25 -3.00 -8.81 -4.00
C ILE A 25 -3.90 -8.50 -2.80
N ALA A 26 -5.21 -8.36 -3.01
CA ALA A 26 -6.17 -8.09 -1.94
C ALA A 26 -6.20 -9.23 -0.93
N GLU A 27 -6.29 -10.47 -1.41
CA GLU A 27 -6.29 -11.66 -0.56
C GLU A 27 -5.00 -11.77 0.27
N ALA A 28 -3.84 -11.57 -0.36
CA ALA A 28 -2.56 -11.57 0.34
C ALA A 28 -2.47 -10.43 1.38
N THR A 29 -2.94 -9.24 1.03
CA THR A 29 -2.96 -8.07 1.91
C THR A 29 -3.82 -8.34 3.14
N ARG A 30 -5.06 -8.81 2.95
CA ARG A 30 -5.98 -9.18 4.02
C ARG A 30 -5.35 -10.23 4.94
N GLY A 31 -4.75 -11.28 4.39
CA GLY A 31 -4.07 -12.32 5.17
C GLY A 31 -2.97 -11.76 6.08
N VAL A 32 -2.15 -10.83 5.59
CA VAL A 32 -1.11 -10.15 6.40
C VAL A 32 -1.73 -9.29 7.50
N PHE A 33 -2.78 -8.52 7.19
CA PHE A 33 -3.45 -7.69 8.19
C PHE A 33 -4.12 -8.51 9.28
N GLU A 34 -4.78 -9.62 8.94
CA GLU A 34 -5.42 -10.53 9.88
C GLU A 34 -4.40 -11.20 10.81
N ALA A 35 -3.31 -11.73 10.25
CA ALA A 35 -2.23 -12.32 11.04
C ALA A 35 -1.65 -11.30 12.03
N ARG A 36 -1.35 -10.08 11.57
CA ARG A 36 -0.83 -9.01 12.44
C ARG A 36 -1.84 -8.51 13.46
N ALA A 37 -3.14 -8.57 13.16
CA ALA A 37 -4.18 -8.23 14.11
C ALA A 37 -4.28 -9.29 15.23
N VAL A 38 -4.10 -10.57 14.91
CA VAL A 38 -3.99 -11.65 15.92
C VAL A 38 -2.80 -11.41 16.83
N ASP A 39 -1.62 -11.12 16.27
CA ASP A 39 -0.42 -10.84 17.05
C ASP A 39 -0.60 -9.62 17.96
N ALA A 40 -1.18 -8.53 17.44
CA ALA A 40 -1.43 -7.32 18.21
C ALA A 40 -2.33 -7.60 19.42
N ARG A 41 -3.40 -8.40 19.25
CA ARG A 41 -4.30 -8.79 20.34
C ARG A 41 -3.57 -9.63 21.39
N THR A 42 -2.75 -10.59 20.97
CA THR A 42 -1.93 -11.42 21.88
C THR A 42 -0.97 -10.58 22.71
N LEU A 43 -0.47 -9.48 22.16
CA LEU A 43 0.42 -8.53 22.84
C LEU A 43 -0.32 -7.39 23.56
N ASN A 44 -1.65 -7.46 23.69
CA ASN A 44 -2.51 -6.44 24.29
C ASN A 44 -2.34 -5.04 23.65
N ARG A 45 -2.16 -5.00 22.33
CA ARG A 45 -2.07 -3.80 21.49
C ARG A 45 -3.32 -3.65 20.62
N ALA A 46 -3.61 -2.43 20.20
CA ALA A 46 -4.71 -2.17 19.27
C ALA A 46 -4.42 -2.79 17.89
N PRO A 47 -5.28 -3.68 17.36
CA PRO A 47 -5.11 -4.25 16.03
C PRO A 47 -5.42 -3.20 14.95
N ARG A 48 -4.80 -3.34 13.78
CA ARG A 48 -5.13 -2.59 12.57
C ARG A 48 -5.84 -3.50 11.59
N SER A 49 -6.85 -2.98 10.90
CA SER A 49 -7.62 -3.72 9.89
C SER A 49 -7.37 -3.17 8.49
N TRP A 50 -7.53 -4.04 7.50
CA TRP A 50 -7.69 -3.67 6.10
C TRP A 50 -9.16 -3.27 5.82
N PRO A 51 -9.47 -2.29 4.95
CA PRO A 51 -8.54 -1.45 4.19
C PRO A 51 -7.89 -0.33 5.01
N VAL A 52 -6.76 0.18 4.52
CA VAL A 52 -6.01 1.29 5.14
C VAL A 52 -5.72 2.41 4.15
N ALA A 53 -5.39 3.59 4.68
CA ALA A 53 -4.82 4.70 3.94
C ALA A 53 -3.39 4.97 4.41
N ALA A 54 -2.49 5.24 3.46
CA ALA A 54 -1.19 5.84 3.71
C ALA A 54 -1.37 7.31 4.12
N VAL A 55 -0.65 7.71 5.17
CA VAL A 55 -0.68 9.08 5.71
C VAL A 55 0.73 9.65 5.67
N ALA A 56 0.92 10.75 4.93
CA ALA A 56 2.17 11.48 4.93
C ALA A 56 2.39 12.15 6.29
N HIS A 57 3.57 11.97 6.88
CA HIS A 57 3.96 12.68 8.10
C HIS A 57 4.88 13.87 7.79
N PRO A 58 4.85 14.96 8.59
CA PRO A 58 5.61 16.18 8.30
C PRO A 58 7.13 16.02 8.14
N HIS A 59 7.70 14.97 8.72
CA HIS A 59 9.15 14.69 8.67
C HIS A 59 9.57 13.83 7.45
N TRP A 60 8.62 13.36 6.64
CA TRP A 60 8.89 12.51 5.49
C TRP A 60 9.44 13.19 4.23
N PRO A 61 9.16 14.48 3.92
CA PRO A 61 9.49 15.05 2.61
C PRO A 61 10.95 14.84 2.18
N SER A 62 11.93 15.13 3.05
CA SER A 62 13.35 15.00 2.71
C SER A 62 13.78 13.56 2.46
N ASP A 63 13.32 12.62 3.30
CA ASP A 63 13.62 11.19 3.13
C ASP A 63 12.91 10.59 1.92
N TYR A 64 11.71 11.08 1.62
CA TYR A 64 10.94 10.69 0.46
C TYR A 64 11.65 11.16 -0.81
N ALA A 65 12.02 12.42 -0.91
CA ALA A 65 12.68 12.98 -2.10
C ALA A 65 13.94 12.20 -2.47
N ARG A 66 14.75 11.82 -1.46
CA ARG A 66 15.91 10.95 -1.67
C ARG A 66 15.52 9.57 -2.21
N ALA A 67 14.55 8.91 -1.58
CA ALA A 67 14.11 7.58 -2.02
C ALA A 67 13.46 7.61 -3.42
N ALA A 68 12.72 8.67 -3.73
CA ALA A 68 12.06 8.88 -5.01
C ALA A 68 13.10 9.07 -6.13
N ALA A 69 14.14 9.87 -5.88
CA ALA A 69 15.26 10.01 -6.80
C ALA A 69 16.00 8.67 -7.04
N ASP A 70 16.27 7.90 -5.99
CA ASP A 70 16.91 6.57 -6.11
C ASP A 70 16.05 5.58 -6.90
N GLY A 71 14.72 5.69 -6.79
CA GLY A 71 13.74 4.83 -7.44
C GLY A 71 13.26 5.33 -8.81
N GLY A 72 13.72 6.49 -9.29
CA GLY A 72 13.26 7.08 -10.54
C GLY A 72 11.80 7.57 -10.54
N VAL A 73 11.24 7.85 -9.36
CA VAL A 73 9.88 8.38 -9.21
C VAL A 73 9.92 9.90 -9.16
N GLU A 74 9.21 10.56 -10.08
CA GLU A 74 9.22 12.03 -10.23
C GLU A 74 8.09 12.75 -9.46
N LEU A 75 7.25 12.00 -8.75
CA LEU A 75 6.10 12.53 -8.00
C LEU A 75 6.55 13.26 -6.71
N GLN A 76 5.80 14.30 -6.33
CA GLN A 76 5.92 14.87 -4.99
C GLN A 76 5.26 13.95 -3.94
N LEU A 77 5.63 14.11 -2.66
CA LEU A 77 5.18 13.19 -1.60
C LEU A 77 3.65 13.12 -1.49
N ASP A 78 2.95 14.24 -1.60
CA ASP A 78 1.49 14.30 -1.56
C ASP A 78 0.86 13.61 -2.77
N GLU A 79 1.38 13.85 -3.97
CA GLU A 79 0.96 13.17 -5.20
C GLU A 79 1.18 11.66 -5.12
N ALA A 80 2.36 11.24 -4.66
CA ALA A 80 2.73 9.85 -4.48
C ALA A 80 1.83 9.13 -3.47
N VAL A 81 1.52 9.79 -2.35
CA VAL A 81 0.57 9.25 -1.36
C VAL A 81 -0.84 9.16 -1.93
N ALA A 82 -1.26 10.12 -2.76
CA ALA A 82 -2.54 10.04 -3.45
C ALA A 82 -2.59 8.86 -4.44
N VAL A 83 -1.51 8.63 -5.22
CA VAL A 83 -1.39 7.48 -6.13
C VAL A 83 -1.46 6.17 -5.36
N VAL A 84 -0.70 6.03 -4.28
CA VAL A 84 -0.72 4.82 -3.44
C VAL A 84 -2.12 4.59 -2.86
N ASN A 85 -2.76 5.63 -2.30
CA ASN A 85 -4.10 5.49 -1.73
C ASN A 85 -5.17 5.15 -2.78
N GLY A 86 -5.04 5.66 -4.02
CA GLY A 86 -5.88 5.27 -5.14
C GLY A 86 -5.76 3.77 -5.44
N TRP A 87 -4.53 3.27 -5.50
CA TRP A 87 -4.28 1.84 -5.73
C TRP A 87 -4.75 0.95 -4.57
N LEU A 88 -4.55 1.36 -3.32
CA LEU A 88 -5.10 0.65 -2.16
C LEU A 88 -6.63 0.56 -2.23
N ALA A 89 -7.31 1.60 -2.71
CA ALA A 89 -8.75 1.58 -2.93
C ALA A 89 -9.17 0.63 -4.08
N GLU A 90 -8.40 0.58 -5.17
CA GLU A 90 -8.62 -0.38 -6.27
C GLU A 90 -8.47 -1.84 -5.80
N ILE A 91 -7.42 -2.13 -5.02
CA ILE A 91 -7.19 -3.44 -4.40
C ILE A 91 -8.39 -3.80 -3.51
N ALA A 92 -8.80 -2.90 -2.60
CA ALA A 92 -9.94 -3.14 -1.72
C ALA A 92 -11.27 -3.31 -2.47
N ALA A 93 -11.45 -2.64 -3.60
CA ALA A 93 -12.64 -2.79 -4.43
C ALA A 93 -12.67 -4.13 -5.17
N SER A 94 -11.51 -4.71 -5.50
CA SER A 94 -11.43 -6.00 -6.18
C SER A 94 -11.95 -7.18 -5.34
N GLU A 95 -11.96 -7.05 -4.01
CA GLU A 95 -12.57 -8.02 -3.09
C GLU A 95 -14.09 -8.08 -3.26
N LYS A 96 -14.74 -6.93 -3.42
CA LYS A 96 -16.20 -6.84 -3.52
C LYS A 96 -16.72 -7.47 -4.81
N ALA A 97 -15.90 -7.50 -5.86
CA ALA A 97 -16.24 -8.11 -7.14
C ALA A 97 -16.29 -9.64 -7.11
N TRP A 98 -15.73 -10.28 -6.07
CA TRP A 98 -15.72 -11.74 -5.90
C TRP A 98 -16.92 -12.30 -5.13
N ILE A 99 -17.70 -11.44 -4.46
CA ILE A 99 -18.85 -11.83 -3.60
C ILE A 99 -20.20 -11.53 -4.28
N ALA A 100 -20.20 -10.93 -5.48
CA ALA A 100 -21.40 -10.56 -6.25
C ALA A 100 -21.77 -11.59 -7.34
#